data_AF-A0A177B2I0-F1
#
_entry.id   AF-A0A177B2I0-F1
#
_cell.length_a   1.000
_cell.length_b   1.000
_cell.length_c   1.000
_cell.angle_alpha   90.00
_cell.angle_beta   90.00
_cell.angle_gamma   90.00
#
_symmetry.space_group_name_H-M   'P 1'
#
loop_
_entity.id
_entity.type
_entity.pdbx_description
1 polymer ?
#
loop_
_entity_poly.entity_id
_entity_poly.type
_entity_poly.pdbx_seq_one_letter_code
_entity_poly.pdbx_strand_id
1 'polypeptide(L)'
;MTMEHYIVVAHELGHNFGSQHDTESTECTPPNSAGGNFIMYTYSISGYEINNKFFSPCSITSMAKVLDVKKGLCFKGEEDAKSKFICGNNKVEIGFEECDSGTLTLDDKDPCCAPNCQLRPNKKCSDADSKCCKNCFFESSGVVCIVADVQNITCNGASFCRYPFI
;
A
#
# COMPACT_ATOMS: atom_id res chain seq x y z
N MET A 1 8.90 5.95 -3.70
CA MET A 1 9.27 4.52 -3.84
C MET A 1 9.03 4.12 -5.30
N THR A 2 9.95 3.43 -5.96
CA THR A 2 9.82 3.09 -7.40
C THR A 2 9.11 1.74 -7.60
N MET A 3 8.58 1.47 -8.79
CA MET A 3 7.91 0.20 -9.12
C MET A 3 8.80 -1.02 -8.87
N GLU A 4 10.09 -0.92 -9.14
CA GLU A 4 11.08 -1.96 -8.89
C GLU A 4 11.17 -2.32 -7.39
N HIS A 5 11.09 -1.33 -6.49
CA HIS A 5 11.09 -1.60 -5.05
C HIS A 5 9.86 -2.40 -4.61
N TYR A 6 8.67 -2.09 -5.16
CA TYR A 6 7.46 -2.85 -4.84
C TYR A 6 7.57 -4.31 -5.29
N ILE A 7 8.16 -4.55 -6.46
CA ILE A 7 8.37 -5.89 -7.02
C ILE A 7 9.34 -6.68 -6.16
N VAL A 8 10.48 -6.09 -5.77
CA VAL A 8 11.45 -6.75 -4.90
C VAL A 8 10.82 -7.10 -3.56
N VAL A 9 10.09 -6.17 -2.93
CA VAL A 9 9.39 -6.46 -1.67
C VAL A 9 8.37 -7.59 -1.86
N ALA A 10 7.62 -7.59 -2.95
CA ALA A 10 6.66 -8.66 -3.25
C ALA A 10 7.35 -10.01 -3.50
N HIS A 11 8.52 -10.03 -4.14
CA HIS A 11 9.33 -11.22 -4.36
C HIS A 11 9.79 -11.85 -3.03
N GLU A 12 10.37 -11.04 -2.15
CA GLU A 12 10.80 -11.51 -0.84
C GLU A 12 9.63 -11.93 0.06
N LEU A 13 8.48 -11.25 -0.06
CA LEU A 13 7.25 -11.71 0.58
C LEU A 13 6.78 -13.04 0.02
N GLY A 14 6.85 -13.26 -1.30
CA GLY A 14 6.55 -14.54 -1.94
C GLY A 14 7.38 -15.69 -1.36
N HIS A 15 8.65 -15.46 -1.08
CA HIS A 15 9.51 -16.42 -0.37
C HIS A 15 9.04 -16.68 1.07
N ASN A 16 8.62 -15.66 1.82
CA ASN A 16 8.02 -15.86 3.15
C ASN A 16 6.74 -16.69 3.11
N PHE A 17 5.96 -16.60 2.02
CA PHE A 17 4.82 -17.47 1.74
C PHE A 17 5.21 -18.83 1.16
N GLY A 18 6.50 -19.14 1.04
CA GLY A 18 7.04 -20.42 0.63
C GLY A 18 7.02 -20.69 -0.87
N SER A 19 6.84 -19.65 -1.70
CA SER A 19 7.14 -19.77 -3.12
C SER A 19 8.65 -19.86 -3.32
N GLN A 20 9.09 -20.79 -4.16
CA GLN A 20 10.45 -20.74 -4.74
C GLN A 20 10.43 -19.90 -6.01
N HIS A 21 11.59 -19.78 -6.67
CA HIS A 21 11.64 -19.18 -7.99
C HIS A 21 10.79 -19.98 -8.99
N ASP A 22 10.23 -19.27 -9.96
CA ASP A 22 9.46 -19.88 -11.03
C ASP A 22 10.34 -20.84 -11.85
N THR A 23 9.78 -22.01 -12.20
CA THR A 23 10.46 -22.98 -13.07
C THR A 23 10.44 -22.52 -14.52
N GLU A 24 11.36 -23.04 -15.34
CA GLU A 24 11.47 -22.76 -16.78
C GLU A 24 10.30 -23.32 -17.64
N SER A 25 9.15 -23.61 -17.03
CA SER A 25 7.94 -24.00 -17.75
C SER A 25 7.29 -22.76 -18.37
N THR A 26 6.67 -22.90 -19.55
CA THR A 26 5.97 -21.79 -20.20
C THR A 26 4.76 -21.27 -19.41
N GLU A 27 4.26 -22.06 -18.45
CA GLU A 27 3.18 -21.67 -17.55
C GLU A 27 3.66 -20.63 -16.51
N CYS A 28 4.91 -20.75 -16.04
CA CYS A 28 5.43 -19.98 -14.92
C CYS A 28 6.55 -19.02 -15.30
N THR A 29 7.17 -19.24 -16.45
CA THR A 29 8.14 -18.35 -17.10
C THR A 29 7.73 -18.18 -18.57
N PRO A 30 6.63 -17.43 -18.85
CA PRO A 30 6.17 -17.21 -20.20
C PRO A 30 7.14 -16.29 -20.97
N PRO A 31 7.19 -16.36 -22.30
CA PRO A 31 8.06 -15.49 -23.09
C PRO A 31 7.65 -14.02 -22.97
N ASN A 32 8.57 -13.10 -23.27
CA ASN A 32 8.30 -11.66 -23.25
C ASN A 32 7.07 -11.26 -24.11
N SER A 33 6.85 -11.93 -25.25
CA SER A 33 5.67 -11.69 -26.11
C SER A 33 4.33 -12.04 -25.45
N ALA A 34 4.35 -12.82 -24.36
CA ALA A 34 3.19 -13.21 -23.57
C ALA A 34 3.12 -12.43 -22.24
N GLY A 35 3.72 -11.25 -22.18
CA GLY A 35 3.62 -10.34 -21.04
C GLY A 35 4.74 -10.46 -20.00
N GLY A 36 5.87 -11.06 -20.38
CA GLY A 36 7.08 -11.16 -19.55
C GLY A 36 6.97 -12.11 -18.35
N ASN A 37 8.03 -12.17 -17.56
CA ASN A 37 8.10 -13.08 -16.41
C ASN A 37 7.27 -12.59 -15.21
N PHE A 38 6.95 -13.48 -14.28
CA PHE A 38 6.21 -13.14 -13.05
C PHE A 38 7.14 -12.69 -11.91
N ILE A 39 6.55 -12.27 -10.78
CA ILE A 39 7.27 -11.73 -9.61
C ILE A 39 8.37 -12.69 -9.10
N MET A 40 8.16 -14.00 -9.14
CA MET A 40 9.11 -14.98 -8.60
C MET A 40 10.14 -15.46 -9.62
N TYR A 41 10.32 -14.74 -10.73
CA TYR A 41 11.39 -15.05 -11.66
C TYR A 41 12.77 -14.95 -10.98
N THR A 42 13.67 -15.88 -11.30
CA THR A 42 14.98 -15.97 -10.62
C THR A 42 15.94 -14.82 -10.94
N TYR A 43 15.62 -13.98 -11.92
CA TYR A 43 16.41 -12.81 -12.32
C TYR A 43 15.58 -11.53 -12.19
N SER A 44 16.27 -10.40 -12.13
CA SER A 44 15.64 -9.07 -12.06
C SER A 44 14.67 -8.85 -13.24
N ILE A 45 13.49 -8.31 -12.92
CA ILE A 45 12.46 -7.93 -13.89
C ILE A 45 12.27 -6.40 -13.87
N SER A 46 11.94 -5.83 -15.03
CA SER A 46 11.87 -4.38 -15.22
C SER A 46 10.62 -3.72 -14.62
N GLY A 47 9.56 -4.49 -14.38
CA GLY A 47 8.28 -4.00 -13.89
C GLY A 47 7.37 -3.37 -14.94
N TYR A 48 7.82 -3.29 -16.20
CA TYR A 48 7.03 -2.74 -17.30
C TYR A 48 6.04 -3.74 -17.89
N GLU A 49 6.41 -5.02 -17.88
CA GLU A 49 5.58 -6.07 -18.45
C GLU A 49 4.40 -6.41 -17.53
N ILE A 50 3.28 -6.84 -18.13
CA ILE A 50 2.03 -7.04 -17.39
C ILE A 50 2.17 -8.10 -16.29
N ASN A 51 2.91 -9.18 -16.54
CA ASN A 51 3.09 -10.27 -15.59
C ASN A 51 4.04 -9.92 -14.44
N ASN A 52 4.88 -8.88 -14.58
CA ASN A 52 5.79 -8.44 -13.51
C ASN A 52 5.04 -7.94 -12.25
N LYS A 53 3.72 -7.76 -12.35
CA LYS A 53 2.83 -7.31 -11.27
C LYS A 53 2.06 -8.46 -10.62
N PHE A 54 2.26 -9.70 -11.08
CA PHE A 54 1.50 -10.87 -10.65
C PHE A 54 2.43 -12.02 -10.26
N PHE A 55 1.91 -12.89 -9.38
CA PHE A 55 2.53 -14.18 -9.12
C PHE A 55 2.10 -15.18 -10.21
N SER A 56 3.00 -16.07 -10.60
CA SER A 56 2.71 -17.12 -11.57
C SER A 56 1.73 -18.16 -10.99
N PRO A 57 1.12 -19.02 -11.83
CA PRO A 57 0.35 -20.16 -11.36
C PRO A 57 1.13 -21.11 -10.43
N CYS A 58 2.42 -21.35 -10.70
CA CYS A 58 3.30 -22.15 -9.84
C CYS A 58 3.49 -21.51 -8.47
N SER A 59 3.75 -20.21 -8.45
CA SER A 59 3.95 -19.43 -7.23
C SER A 59 2.69 -19.43 -6.37
N ILE A 60 1.52 -19.16 -6.97
CA ILE A 60 0.21 -19.19 -6.30
C ILE A 60 -0.04 -20.57 -5.68
N THR A 61 0.21 -21.64 -6.43
CA THR A 61 0.02 -23.01 -5.93
C THR A 61 0.90 -23.31 -4.71
N SER A 62 2.14 -22.82 -4.72
CA SER A 62 3.09 -23.04 -3.63
C SER A 62 2.69 -22.25 -2.37
N MET A 63 2.34 -20.98 -2.54
CA MET A 63 1.88 -20.12 -1.44
C MET A 63 0.57 -20.63 -0.83
N ALA A 64 -0.36 -21.11 -1.65
CA ALA A 64 -1.63 -21.67 -1.18
C ALA A 64 -1.41 -22.86 -0.21
N LYS A 65 -0.49 -23.77 -0.55
CA LYS A 65 -0.15 -24.92 0.33
C LYS A 65 0.37 -24.48 1.69
N VAL A 66 1.18 -23.42 1.73
CA VAL A 66 1.71 -22.88 3.00
C VAL A 66 0.61 -22.21 3.79
N LEU A 67 -0.24 -21.41 3.14
CA LEU A 67 -1.38 -20.76 3.77
C LEU A 67 -2.36 -21.78 4.36
N ASP A 68 -2.66 -22.87 3.65
CA ASP A 68 -3.57 -23.90 4.14
C ASP A 68 -3.13 -24.54 5.45
N VAL A 69 -1.81 -24.66 5.65
CA VAL A 69 -1.23 -25.27 6.86
C VAL A 69 -0.95 -24.22 7.95
N LYS A 70 -0.43 -23.04 7.58
CA LYS A 70 0.16 -22.10 8.54
C LYS A 70 -0.73 -20.90 8.89
N LYS A 71 -1.77 -20.58 8.11
CA LYS A 71 -2.59 -19.38 8.36
C LYS A 71 -3.15 -19.35 9.78
N GLY A 72 -3.63 -20.48 10.30
CA GLY A 72 -4.21 -20.57 11.65
C GLY A 72 -3.24 -20.27 12.80
N LEU A 73 -1.93 -20.20 12.56
CA LEU A 73 -0.93 -19.96 13.60
C LEU A 73 -0.83 -18.49 14.00
N CYS A 74 -0.89 -17.57 13.03
CA CYS A 74 -0.67 -16.15 13.27
C CYS A 74 -1.53 -15.21 12.43
N PHE A 75 -2.23 -15.70 11.40
CA PHE A 75 -3.18 -14.87 10.67
C PHE A 75 -4.38 -14.60 11.58
N LYS A 76 -4.82 -13.36 11.57
CA LYS A 76 -5.95 -12.86 12.36
C LYS A 76 -7.04 -12.47 11.39
N GLY A 77 -8.28 -12.86 11.70
CA GLY A 77 -9.45 -12.46 10.92
C GLY A 77 -9.68 -10.95 11.00
N GLU A 78 -10.55 -10.42 10.14
CA GLU A 78 -10.91 -9.00 10.17
C GLU A 78 -11.60 -8.62 11.50
N GLU A 79 -12.34 -9.55 12.14
CA GLU A 79 -12.85 -9.35 13.50
C GLU A 79 -11.76 -9.24 14.57
N ASP A 80 -10.66 -9.98 14.44
CA ASP A 80 -9.51 -9.89 15.34
C ASP A 80 -8.68 -8.63 15.07
N ALA A 81 -8.72 -8.10 13.84
CA ALA A 81 -8.12 -6.82 13.49
C ALA A 81 -8.81 -5.65 14.21
N LYS A 82 -10.09 -5.79 14.60
CA LYS A 82 -10.80 -4.78 15.40
C LYS A 82 -10.17 -4.54 16.77
N SER A 83 -9.45 -5.53 17.32
CA SER A 83 -8.67 -5.41 18.56
C SER A 83 -7.27 -4.81 18.36
N LYS A 84 -6.94 -4.41 17.12
CA LYS A 84 -5.60 -4.06 16.65
C LYS A 84 -5.58 -2.83 15.74
N PHE A 85 -6.49 -1.88 15.89
CA PHE A 85 -6.22 -0.53 15.37
C PHE A 85 -4.99 -0.01 16.11
N ILE A 86 -3.91 0.18 15.37
CA ILE A 86 -2.64 0.59 15.94
C ILE A 86 -2.50 2.06 15.64
N CYS A 87 -3.09 2.85 16.51
CA CYS A 87 -2.85 4.28 16.53
C CYS A 87 -1.33 4.52 16.57
N GLY A 88 -0.84 5.34 15.65
CA GLY A 88 0.57 5.63 15.50
C GLY A 88 1.30 4.81 14.42
N ASN A 89 0.58 4.16 13.50
CA ASN A 89 1.18 3.43 12.39
C ASN A 89 1.22 4.24 11.07
N ASN A 90 0.78 5.50 11.10
CA ASN A 90 0.64 6.43 9.96
C ASN A 90 -0.45 6.02 8.96
N LYS A 91 -1.47 5.30 9.42
CA LYS A 91 -2.55 4.84 8.55
C LYS A 91 -3.89 4.91 9.27
N VAL A 92 -4.68 5.89 8.85
CA VAL A 92 -6.06 6.04 9.33
C VAL A 92 -6.88 4.79 9.02
N GLU A 93 -7.31 4.12 10.08
CA GLU A 93 -8.20 2.96 10.01
C GLU A 93 -9.66 3.40 10.06
N ILE A 94 -10.28 3.48 8.88
CA ILE A 94 -11.63 4.03 8.67
C ILE A 94 -12.65 3.40 9.61
N GLY A 95 -13.36 4.26 10.34
CA GLY A 95 -14.40 3.86 11.29
C GLY A 95 -13.91 3.66 12.72
N PHE A 96 -12.59 3.72 12.95
CA PHE A 96 -11.97 3.53 14.26
C PHE A 96 -11.04 4.68 14.65
N GLU A 97 -10.38 5.29 13.66
CA GLU A 97 -9.53 6.47 13.81
C GLU A 97 -10.03 7.63 12.94
N GLU A 98 -9.86 8.86 13.42
CA GLU A 98 -10.18 10.07 12.63
C GLU A 98 -8.94 10.67 11.97
N CYS A 99 -7.75 10.34 12.48
CA CYS A 99 -6.44 10.77 11.99
C CYS A 99 -5.34 9.85 12.56
N ASP A 100 -4.18 9.78 11.91
CA ASP A 100 -3.01 9.08 12.44
C ASP A 100 -1.68 9.70 11.98
N SER A 101 -1.17 10.63 12.77
CA SER A 101 0.12 11.29 12.53
C SER A 101 1.36 10.43 12.85
N GLY A 102 1.17 9.16 13.24
CA GLY A 102 2.24 8.19 13.50
C GLY A 102 2.90 8.29 14.86
N THR A 103 3.45 9.45 15.24
CA THR A 103 4.29 9.53 16.44
C THR A 103 3.49 9.89 17.70
N LEU A 104 3.31 8.92 18.61
CA LEU A 104 2.60 9.10 19.89
C LEU A 104 3.44 9.71 21.03
N THR A 105 4.49 10.49 20.71
CA THR A 105 5.36 11.07 21.75
C THR A 105 4.72 12.31 22.38
N LEU A 106 5.08 12.60 23.65
CA LEU A 106 4.63 13.78 24.41
C LEU A 106 4.95 15.12 23.72
N ASP A 107 5.96 15.15 22.84
CA ASP A 107 6.26 16.27 21.95
C ASP A 107 5.35 16.22 20.71
N ASP A 108 4.04 16.21 20.96
CA ASP A 108 2.99 16.07 19.95
C ASP A 108 3.13 17.16 18.88
N LYS A 109 3.49 16.76 17.66
CA LYS A 109 3.83 17.69 16.57
C LYS A 109 2.64 18.07 15.71
N ASP A 110 1.56 17.29 15.74
CA ASP A 110 0.42 17.53 14.87
C ASP A 110 -0.61 18.44 15.57
N PRO A 111 -0.84 19.68 15.08
CA PRO A 111 -1.85 20.57 15.65
C PRO A 111 -3.30 20.12 15.37
N CYS A 112 -3.47 19.08 14.56
CA CYS A 112 -4.74 18.56 14.07
C CYS A 112 -5.12 17.22 14.71
N CYS A 113 -4.16 16.33 14.88
CA CYS A 113 -4.36 15.00 15.44
C CYS A 113 -3.91 14.93 16.91
N ALA A 114 -4.63 14.19 17.75
CA ALA A 114 -4.23 13.91 19.12
C ALA A 114 -3.60 12.51 19.24
N PRO A 115 -2.84 12.20 20.33
CA PRO A 115 -2.15 10.91 20.47
C PRO A 115 -3.07 9.70 20.64
N ASN A 116 -4.38 9.91 20.70
CA ASN A 116 -5.39 8.85 20.69
C ASN A 116 -6.04 8.65 19.31
N CYS A 117 -5.43 9.18 18.24
CA CYS A 117 -5.90 9.09 16.85
C CYS A 117 -7.31 9.66 16.63
N GLN A 118 -7.63 10.69 17.42
CA GLN A 118 -8.81 11.51 17.26
C GLN A 118 -8.42 12.92 16.82
N LEU A 119 -9.29 13.55 16.03
CA LEU A 119 -9.09 14.94 15.66
C LEU A 119 -9.24 15.81 16.90
N ARG A 120 -8.34 16.79 17.02
CA ARG A 120 -8.46 17.81 18.06
C ARG A 120 -9.77 18.60 17.88
N PRO A 121 -10.29 19.24 18.95
CA PRO A 121 -11.53 19.99 18.86
C PRO A 121 -11.52 21.02 17.72
N ASN A 122 -12.61 21.07 16.95
CA ASN A 122 -12.81 21.97 15.80
C ASN A 122 -11.90 21.72 14.58
N LYS A 123 -11.22 20.58 14.52
CA LYS A 123 -10.43 20.17 13.35
C LYS A 123 -11.25 19.25 12.45
N LYS A 124 -10.90 19.18 11.16
CA LYS A 124 -11.64 18.41 10.13
C LYS A 124 -10.80 17.35 9.44
N CYS A 125 -9.48 17.47 9.48
CA CYS A 125 -8.52 16.52 8.95
C CYS A 125 -7.15 16.77 9.61
N SER A 126 -6.18 15.89 9.37
CA SER A 126 -4.76 16.16 9.62
C SER A 126 -3.99 16.31 8.31
N ASP A 127 -3.03 17.24 8.32
CA ASP A 127 -2.11 17.50 7.20
C ASP A 127 -1.15 16.32 6.95
N ALA A 128 -0.96 15.45 7.94
CA ALA A 128 -0.17 14.22 7.79
C ALA A 128 -0.93 13.15 6.98
N ASP A 129 -2.25 13.09 7.14
CA ASP A 129 -3.09 12.01 6.59
C ASP A 129 -3.56 12.28 5.16
N SER A 130 -3.66 13.55 4.76
CA SER A 130 -4.26 13.91 3.47
C SER A 130 -3.54 15.07 2.79
N LYS A 131 -3.25 14.88 1.50
CA LYS A 131 -2.75 15.94 0.60
C LYS A 131 -3.77 17.05 0.33
N CYS A 132 -5.03 16.84 0.71
CA CYS A 132 -6.11 17.81 0.63
C CYS A 132 -6.48 18.41 1.99
N CYS A 133 -5.64 18.22 3.01
CA CYS A 133 -5.76 18.93 4.27
C CYS A 133 -4.73 20.06 4.32
N LYS A 134 -5.14 21.22 4.81
CA LYS A 134 -4.25 22.32 5.12
C LYS A 134 -4.69 23.01 6.41
N ASN A 135 -3.76 23.15 7.36
CA ASN A 135 -4.05 23.75 8.66
C ASN A 135 -5.24 23.09 9.36
N CYS A 136 -5.37 21.77 9.23
CA CYS A 136 -6.44 20.95 9.80
C CYS A 136 -7.85 21.14 9.18
N PHE A 137 -7.94 21.78 8.01
CA PHE A 137 -9.18 21.96 7.26
C PHE A 137 -9.04 21.42 5.84
N PHE A 138 -10.15 20.89 5.31
CA PHE A 138 -10.16 20.42 3.94
C PHE A 138 -9.99 21.58 2.96
N GLU A 139 -9.12 21.38 1.99
CA GLU A 139 -8.96 22.28 0.85
C GLU A 139 -10.19 22.22 -0.06
N SER A 140 -10.49 23.35 -0.70
CA SER A 140 -11.64 23.48 -1.60
C SER A 140 -11.51 22.59 -2.85
N SER A 141 -12.65 22.21 -3.42
CA SER A 141 -12.71 21.46 -4.66
C SER A 141 -11.94 22.17 -5.79
N GLY A 142 -11.13 21.41 -6.53
CA GLY A 142 -10.30 21.94 -7.62
C GLY A 142 -8.90 22.42 -7.19
N VAL A 143 -8.54 22.39 -5.90
CA VAL A 143 -7.16 22.60 -5.47
C VAL A 143 -6.29 21.40 -5.88
N VAL A 144 -5.16 21.66 -6.53
CA VAL A 144 -4.21 20.61 -6.93
C VAL A 144 -3.56 20.02 -5.69
N CYS A 145 -3.71 18.72 -5.46
CA CYS A 145 -3.09 18.00 -4.35
C CYS A 145 -1.94 17.09 -4.78
N ILE A 146 -1.94 16.65 -6.04
CA ILE A 146 -0.83 15.94 -6.67
C ILE A 146 -0.53 16.67 -7.97
N VAL A 147 0.67 17.21 -8.08
CA VAL A 147 1.14 17.85 -9.32
C VAL A 147 1.32 16.80 -10.40
N ALA A 148 1.01 17.15 -11.64
CA ALA A 148 1.27 16.27 -12.77
C ALA A 148 2.76 15.96 -12.85
N ASP A 149 3.09 14.73 -13.24
CA ASP A 149 4.47 14.35 -13.48
C ASP A 149 4.99 15.07 -14.74
N VAL A 150 5.69 16.18 -14.53
CA VAL A 150 6.23 17.05 -15.60
C VAL A 150 7.26 16.31 -16.45
N GLN A 151 7.91 15.28 -15.91
CA GLN A 151 8.90 14.47 -16.63
C GLN A 151 8.27 13.25 -17.31
N ASN A 152 6.95 13.04 -17.13
CA ASN A 152 6.18 11.92 -17.68
C ASN A 152 6.79 10.53 -17.36
N ILE A 153 7.48 10.41 -16.23
CA ILE A 153 8.14 9.15 -15.81
C ILE A 153 7.10 8.14 -15.31
N THR A 154 6.03 8.64 -14.69
CA THR A 154 5.00 7.84 -14.03
C THR A 154 3.63 7.93 -14.71
N CYS A 155 3.50 8.72 -15.80
CA CYS A 155 2.25 8.97 -16.53
C CYS A 155 1.06 9.43 -15.64
N ASN A 156 1.36 10.01 -14.48
CA ASN A 156 0.34 10.48 -13.55
C ASN A 156 -0.07 11.92 -13.89
N GLY A 157 -1.35 12.11 -14.17
CA GLY A 157 -1.97 13.43 -14.32
C GLY A 157 -2.10 14.15 -12.97
N ALA A 158 -2.39 15.46 -13.03
CA ALA A 158 -2.68 16.22 -11.81
C ALA A 158 -3.94 15.68 -11.11
N SER A 159 -3.89 15.57 -9.79
CA SER A 159 -5.05 15.23 -8.97
C SER A 159 -5.52 16.43 -8.18
N PHE A 160 -6.83 16.50 -7.96
CA PHE A 160 -7.49 17.66 -7.37
C PHE A 160 -8.35 17.22 -6.18
N CYS A 161 -8.40 18.07 -5.16
CA CYS A 161 -9.29 17.92 -4.03
C CYS A 161 -10.76 17.99 -4.47
N ARG A 162 -11.62 17.25 -3.76
CA ARG A 162 -13.05 17.12 -4.07
C ARG A 162 -13.96 17.53 -2.91
N TYR A 163 -13.46 18.26 -1.92
CA TYR A 163 -14.27 18.65 -0.76
C TYR A 163 -15.04 19.98 -1.01
N PRO A 164 -16.31 20.10 -0.55
CA PRO A 164 -17.12 19.05 0.05
C PRO A 164 -17.43 17.96 -0.98
N PHE A 165 -17.42 16.68 -0.56
CA PHE A 165 -17.64 15.55 -1.46
C PHE A 165 -19.01 15.72 -2.14
N ILE A 166 -18.97 16.04 -3.44
CA ILE A 166 -20.14 16.16 -4.32
C ILE A 166 -20.35 14.84 -5.05
#